data_AF-A0A158QBQ3-F1
#
_entry.id   AF-A0A158QBQ3-F1
#
_cell.length_a   1.000
_cell.length_b   1.000
_cell.length_c   1.000
_cell.angle_alpha   90.00
_cell.angle_beta   90.00
_cell.angle_gamma   90.00
#
_symmetry.space_group_name_H-M   'P 1'
#
loop_
_entity.id
_entity.type
_entity.pdbx_description
1 polymer ?
#
loop_
_entity_poly.entity_id
_entity_poly.type
_entity_poly.pdbx_seq_one_letter_code
_entity_poly.pdbx_strand_id
1 'polypeptide(L)'
;MGRIGQLLNSTIGLSIILLILTLGGAYVFNRIEGAAEVRTRIQAAKARQRIFVLAQELAEEGEDADWSKLVIQVDKYRDRLMQAWKAGNDELGAEIRPPSWSFWGSLYYCITLFTTIGYGNVFPSTNTGRIITICYGLIAIPLCTMVINRLSKVIARILKAIYLMTLDSSGIPVGLRDAYHRAGTDFDFSLLTSFGLLVIYAAFSGVVYCWGIGETAADWTPSDAVYFSFISITSIGLGDIVPTSDVFLNIGSLFYILVGLALMNLFFSRLIELTEQLLERLSGSSSPDTTQGNQLQGRYALGACGRNVSGNLQPNCTTANYH
;
A
#
# COMPACT_ATOMS: atom_id res chain seq x y z
N MET A 1 19.90 3.10 25.21
CA MET A 1 18.94 2.95 24.10
C MET A 1 18.40 1.53 24.13
N GLY A 2 17.21 1.34 24.71
CA GLY A 2 16.68 0.04 25.16
C GLY A 2 16.19 -0.87 24.03
N ARG A 3 15.75 -2.09 24.40
CA ARG A 3 15.23 -3.16 23.52
C ARG A 3 14.21 -2.67 22.48
N ILE A 4 13.46 -1.61 22.78
CA ILE A 4 12.50 -0.96 21.86
C ILE A 4 13.21 -0.33 20.65
N GLY A 5 14.37 0.30 20.84
CA GLY A 5 15.15 0.87 19.73
C GLY A 5 15.71 -0.21 18.80
N GLN A 6 16.08 -1.38 19.35
CA GLN A 6 16.51 -2.52 18.54
C GLN A 6 15.36 -3.12 17.72
N LEU A 7 14.15 -3.17 18.29
CA LEU A 7 12.94 -3.60 17.57
C LEU A 7 12.57 -2.65 16.43
N LEU A 8 12.57 -1.34 16.68
CA LEU A 8 12.29 -0.32 15.65
C LEU A 8 13.36 -0.28 14.56
N ASN A 9 14.59 -0.69 14.86
CA ASN A 9 15.66 -0.75 13.86
C ASN A 9 15.61 -2.05 13.01
N SER A 10 14.85 -3.05 13.41
CA SER A 10 14.67 -4.31 12.67
C SER A 10 13.43 -4.27 11.79
N THR A 11 13.53 -4.70 10.54
CA THR A 11 12.37 -4.84 9.64
C THR A 11 11.33 -5.78 10.23
N ILE A 12 11.78 -6.89 10.84
CA ILE A 12 10.90 -7.88 11.48
C ILE A 12 10.20 -7.27 12.70
N GLY A 13 10.94 -6.48 13.50
CA GLY A 13 10.37 -5.81 14.67
C GLY A 13 9.28 -4.80 14.30
N LEU A 14 9.52 -3.98 13.27
CA LEU A 14 8.52 -3.05 12.75
C LEU A 14 7.28 -3.76 12.22
N SER A 15 7.45 -4.85 11.46
CA SER A 15 6.32 -5.65 10.96
C SER A 15 5.50 -6.27 12.09
N ILE A 16 6.14 -6.74 13.17
CA ILE A 16 5.44 -7.28 14.35
C ILE A 16 4.66 -6.17 15.06
N ILE A 17 5.25 -4.99 15.25
CA ILE A 17 4.56 -3.84 15.88
C ILE A 17 3.33 -3.44 15.06
N LEU A 18 3.48 -3.34 13.73
CA LEU A 18 2.38 -3.03 12.83
C LEU A 18 1.29 -4.11 12.88
N LEU A 19 1.66 -5.39 12.92
CA LEU A 19 0.71 -6.50 13.06
C LEU A 19 -0.09 -6.41 14.37
N ILE A 20 0.57 -6.16 15.51
CA ILE A 20 -0.09 -5.98 16.81
C ILE A 20 -1.05 -4.79 16.76
N LEU A 21 -0.61 -3.66 16.19
CA LEU A 21 -1.43 -2.47 16.03
C LEU A 21 -2.66 -2.76 15.15
N THR A 22 -2.50 -3.54 14.09
CA THR A 22 -3.59 -3.95 13.18
C THR A 22 -4.61 -4.84 13.88
N LEU A 23 -4.16 -5.85 14.63
CA LEU A 23 -5.05 -6.74 15.38
C LEU A 23 -5.80 -5.99 16.50
N GLY A 24 -5.11 -5.09 17.21
CA GLY A 24 -5.71 -4.24 18.22
C GLY A 24 -6.74 -3.26 17.63
N GLY A 25 -6.41 -2.62 16.52
CA GLY A 25 -7.32 -1.75 15.77
C GLY A 25 -8.57 -2.51 15.31
N ALA A 26 -8.40 -3.69 14.71
CA ALA A 26 -9.49 -4.53 14.24
C ALA A 26 -10.46 -4.91 15.37
N TYR A 27 -9.93 -5.24 16.55
CA TYR A 27 -10.74 -5.53 17.73
C TYR A 27 -11.57 -4.30 18.18
N VAL A 28 -10.94 -3.12 18.25
CA VAL A 28 -11.61 -1.87 18.67
C VAL A 28 -12.71 -1.47 17.68
N PHE A 29 -12.40 -1.47 16.38
CA PHE A 29 -13.37 -1.10 15.35
C PHE A 29 -14.54 -2.09 15.27
N ASN A 30 -14.28 -3.39 15.34
CA ASN A 30 -15.33 -4.41 15.36
C ASN A 30 -16.32 -4.18 16.53
N ARG A 31 -15.82 -3.82 17.71
CA ARG A 31 -16.67 -3.56 18.89
C ARG A 31 -17.52 -2.30 18.76
N ILE A 32 -16.95 -1.23 18.23
CA ILE A 32 -17.63 0.08 18.17
C ILE A 32 -18.56 0.15 16.95
N GLU A 33 -18.00 -0.06 15.76
CA GLU A 33 -18.73 0.06 14.50
C GLU A 33 -19.60 -1.16 14.22
N GLY A 34 -19.17 -2.37 14.60
CA GLY A 34 -20.01 -3.57 14.45
C GLY A 34 -21.31 -3.49 15.24
N ALA A 35 -21.27 -2.98 16.48
CA ALA A 35 -22.48 -2.76 17.27
C ALA A 35 -23.36 -1.62 16.71
N ALA A 36 -22.78 -0.62 16.04
CA ALA A 36 -23.52 0.43 15.37
C ALA A 36 -24.20 -0.09 14.10
N GLU A 37 -23.48 -0.85 13.26
CA GLU A 37 -23.99 -1.44 12.01
C GLU A 37 -25.20 -2.34 12.28
N VAL A 38 -25.10 -3.24 13.26
CA VAL A 38 -26.22 -4.13 13.63
C VAL A 38 -27.46 -3.34 14.05
N ARG A 39 -27.29 -2.26 14.82
CA ARG A 39 -28.41 -1.40 15.23
C ARG A 39 -29.07 -0.72 14.04
N THR A 40 -28.29 -0.17 13.11
CA THR A 40 -28.80 0.47 11.90
C THR A 40 -29.56 -0.54 11.03
N ARG A 41 -29.01 -1.75 10.82
CA ARG A 41 -29.68 -2.82 10.06
C ARG A 41 -31.01 -3.24 10.68
N ILE A 42 -31.06 -3.42 12.00
CA ILE A 42 -32.30 -3.77 12.72
C ILE A 42 -33.33 -2.63 12.60
N GLN A 43 -32.91 -1.37 12.69
CA GLN A 43 -33.82 -0.23 12.54
C GLN A 43 -34.38 -0.11 11.12
N ALA A 44 -33.55 -0.32 10.10
CA ALA A 44 -33.98 -0.34 8.70
C ALA A 44 -34.97 -1.48 8.42
N ALA A 45 -34.69 -2.69 8.91
CA ALA A 45 -35.59 -3.84 8.78
C ALA A 45 -36.95 -3.59 9.45
N LYS A 46 -36.94 -3.03 10.68
CA LYS A 46 -38.18 -2.64 11.38
C LYS A 46 -38.96 -1.55 10.64
N ALA A 47 -38.29 -0.59 10.01
CA ALA A 47 -38.94 0.44 9.21
C ALA A 47 -39.63 -0.16 7.97
N ARG A 48 -38.94 -1.05 7.24
CA ARG A 48 -39.53 -1.79 6.11
C ARG A 48 -40.75 -2.60 6.52
N GLN A 49 -40.64 -3.35 7.61
CA GLN A 49 -41.75 -4.18 8.11
C GLN A 49 -42.99 -3.35 8.47
N ARG A 50 -42.80 -2.17 9.09
CA ARG A 50 -43.93 -1.27 9.42
C ARG A 50 -44.64 -0.73 8.18
N ILE A 51 -43.88 -0.35 7.15
CA ILE A 51 -44.44 0.12 5.87
C ILE A 51 -45.22 -1.02 5.20
N PHE A 52 -44.67 -2.22 5.19
CA PHE A 52 -45.32 -3.39 4.59
C PHE A 52 -46.64 -3.74 5.28
N VAL A 53 -46.65 -3.81 6.62
CA VAL A 53 -47.86 -4.11 7.40
C VAL A 53 -48.92 -3.03 7.19
N LEU A 54 -48.54 -1.74 7.27
CA LEU A 54 -49.48 -0.64 7.05
C LEU A 54 -50.05 -0.64 5.63
N ALA A 55 -49.24 -0.97 4.62
CA ALA A 55 -49.70 -1.08 3.25
C ALA A 55 -50.71 -2.24 3.07
N GLN A 56 -50.50 -3.36 3.78
CA GLN A 56 -51.42 -4.48 3.75
C GLN A 56 -52.76 -4.14 4.44
N GLU A 57 -52.72 -3.50 5.62
CA GLU A 57 -53.92 -3.05 6.34
C GLU A 57 -54.77 -2.11 5.48
N LEU A 58 -54.14 -1.12 4.83
CA LEU A 58 -54.84 -0.19 3.93
C LEU A 58 -55.38 -0.86 2.66
N ALA A 59 -54.68 -1.89 2.14
CA ALA A 59 -55.16 -2.65 0.99
C ALA A 59 -56.41 -3.49 1.32
N GLU A 60 -56.54 -3.96 2.56
CA GLU A 60 -57.73 -4.67 3.05
C GLU A 60 -58.95 -3.74 3.23
N GLU A 61 -58.71 -2.45 3.55
CA GLU A 61 -59.75 -1.43 3.74
C GLU A 61 -60.38 -0.96 2.40
N GLY A 62 -59.71 -1.18 1.27
CA GLY A 62 -60.28 -0.97 -0.07
C GLY A 62 -60.28 0.49 -0.55
N GLU A 63 -61.31 0.90 -1.30
CA GLU A 63 -61.37 2.24 -1.93
C GLU A 63 -61.47 3.40 -0.94
N ASP A 64 -61.97 3.16 0.28
CA ASP A 64 -62.18 4.19 1.31
C ASP A 64 -60.93 4.45 2.18
N ALA A 65 -59.82 3.73 1.95
CA ALA A 65 -58.63 3.78 2.78
C ALA A 65 -57.85 5.12 2.68
N ASP A 66 -57.42 5.68 3.82
CA ASP A 66 -56.59 6.89 3.85
C ASP A 66 -55.08 6.58 3.69
N TRP A 67 -54.63 6.64 2.44
CA TRP A 67 -53.23 6.41 2.07
C TRP A 67 -52.26 7.51 2.55
N SER A 68 -52.74 8.65 3.06
CA SER A 68 -51.90 9.79 3.46
C SER A 68 -50.83 9.39 4.49
N LYS A 69 -51.20 8.53 5.45
CA LYS A 69 -50.27 8.02 6.47
C LYS A 69 -49.17 7.15 5.88
N LEU A 70 -49.51 6.29 4.90
CA LEU A 70 -48.52 5.45 4.23
C LEU A 70 -47.57 6.30 3.40
N VAL A 71 -48.09 7.26 2.64
CA VAL A 71 -47.28 8.19 1.84
C VAL A 71 -46.26 8.89 2.73
N ILE A 72 -46.68 9.45 3.88
CA ILE A 72 -45.76 10.09 4.84
C ILE A 72 -44.69 9.12 5.36
N GLN A 73 -45.05 7.87 5.68
CA GLN A 73 -44.07 6.88 6.15
C GLN A 73 -43.07 6.47 5.07
N VAL A 74 -43.53 6.27 3.85
CA VAL A 74 -42.70 5.96 2.68
C VAL A 74 -41.77 7.13 2.37
N ASP A 75 -42.28 8.37 2.40
CA ASP A 75 -41.50 9.59 2.18
C ASP A 75 -40.37 9.72 3.21
N LYS A 76 -40.71 9.52 4.49
CA LYS A 76 -39.73 9.52 5.59
C LYS A 76 -38.69 8.40 5.45
N TYR A 77 -39.08 7.23 4.94
CA TYR A 77 -38.15 6.13 4.70
C TYR A 77 -37.25 6.41 3.49
N ARG A 78 -37.80 6.94 2.40
CA ARG A 78 -37.05 7.41 1.24
C ARG A 78 -36.00 8.46 1.65
N ASP A 79 -36.38 9.43 2.47
CA ASP A 79 -35.46 10.48 2.91
C ASP A 79 -34.32 9.91 3.77
N ARG A 80 -34.61 8.92 4.62
CA ARG A 80 -33.57 8.18 5.36
C ARG A 80 -32.64 7.41 4.44
N LEU A 81 -33.18 6.71 3.44
CA LEU A 81 -32.39 6.00 2.43
C LEU A 81 -31.50 6.97 1.65
N MET A 82 -32.03 8.13 1.25
CA MET A 82 -31.25 9.17 0.58
C MET A 82 -30.14 9.73 1.48
N GLN A 83 -30.41 9.92 2.77
CA GLN A 83 -29.40 10.36 3.73
C GLN A 83 -28.32 9.30 3.94
N ALA A 84 -28.71 8.03 4.05
CA ALA A 84 -27.78 6.90 4.16
C ALA A 84 -26.90 6.79 2.91
N TRP A 85 -27.51 6.86 1.72
CA TRP A 85 -26.78 6.84 0.45
C TRP A 85 -25.81 8.02 0.32
N LYS A 86 -26.23 9.23 0.67
CA LYS A 86 -25.34 10.42 0.72
C LYS A 86 -24.20 10.26 1.72
N ALA A 87 -24.42 9.50 2.79
CA ALA A 87 -23.40 9.16 3.77
C ALA A 87 -22.51 7.97 3.32
N GLY A 88 -22.72 7.42 2.11
CA GLY A 88 -22.00 6.27 1.56
C GLY A 88 -22.52 4.91 2.02
N ASN A 89 -23.59 4.87 2.82
CA ASN A 89 -24.18 3.63 3.31
C ASN A 89 -25.20 3.10 2.31
N ASP A 90 -24.94 1.93 1.73
CA ASP A 90 -25.91 1.23 0.89
C ASP A 90 -26.88 0.39 1.77
N GLU A 91 -27.94 1.03 2.26
CA GLU A 91 -29.00 0.34 3.02
C GLU A 91 -29.81 -0.64 2.16
N LEU A 92 -29.85 -0.48 0.83
CA LEU A 92 -30.55 -1.40 -0.07
C LEU A 92 -29.80 -2.73 -0.22
N GLY A 93 -28.46 -2.71 -0.18
CA GLY A 93 -27.62 -3.92 -0.17
C GLY A 93 -27.50 -4.62 1.20
N ALA A 94 -27.94 -3.97 2.28
CA ALA A 94 -27.68 -4.41 3.66
C ALA A 94 -28.48 -5.64 4.12
N GLU A 95 -29.55 -6.02 3.43
CA GLU A 95 -30.31 -7.25 3.74
C GLU A 95 -29.68 -8.50 3.09
N ILE A 96 -28.90 -8.32 2.02
CA ILE A 96 -28.33 -9.41 1.21
C ILE A 96 -26.87 -9.70 1.60
N ARG A 97 -26.11 -8.69 2.05
CA ARG A 97 -24.67 -8.82 2.36
C ARG A 97 -24.40 -9.13 3.84
N PRO A 98 -23.37 -9.94 4.17
CA PRO A 98 -22.94 -10.10 5.55
C PRO A 98 -22.52 -8.76 6.20
N PRO A 99 -22.46 -8.67 7.54
CA PRO A 99 -21.98 -7.47 8.23
C PRO A 99 -20.57 -7.07 7.79
N SER A 100 -20.42 -5.82 7.35
CA SER A 100 -19.13 -5.29 6.88
C SER A 100 -18.13 -5.19 8.03
N TRP A 101 -18.59 -4.87 9.24
CA TRP A 101 -17.76 -4.75 10.45
C TRP A 101 -17.60 -6.07 11.21
N SER A 102 -17.31 -7.17 10.51
CA SER A 102 -16.78 -8.38 11.14
C SER A 102 -15.34 -8.17 11.64
N PHE A 103 -14.76 -9.10 12.40
CA PHE A 103 -13.35 -9.02 12.80
C PHE A 103 -12.44 -8.91 11.56
N TRP A 104 -12.71 -9.72 10.54
CA TRP A 104 -11.96 -9.73 9.28
C TRP A 104 -12.19 -8.47 8.44
N GLY A 105 -13.42 -7.96 8.38
CA GLY A 105 -13.71 -6.67 7.75
C GLY A 105 -13.03 -5.49 8.45
N SER A 106 -12.92 -5.55 9.79
CA SER A 106 -12.21 -4.55 10.59
C SER A 106 -10.70 -4.63 10.38
N LEU A 107 -10.16 -5.84 10.21
CA LEU A 107 -8.75 -6.07 9.86
C LEU A 107 -8.44 -5.50 8.47
N TYR A 108 -9.29 -5.81 7.50
CA TYR A 108 -9.23 -5.25 6.14
C TYR A 108 -9.29 -3.72 6.17
N TYR A 109 -10.20 -3.13 6.95
CA TYR A 109 -10.28 -1.68 7.13
C TYR A 109 -8.97 -1.10 7.70
N CYS A 110 -8.40 -1.70 8.75
CA CYS A 110 -7.14 -1.22 9.32
C CYS A 110 -6.00 -1.24 8.30
N ILE A 111 -5.88 -2.33 7.53
CA ILE A 111 -4.81 -2.49 6.53
C ILE A 111 -4.98 -1.48 5.40
N THR A 112 -6.18 -1.39 4.82
CA THR A 112 -6.48 -0.43 3.75
C THR A 112 -6.33 1.03 4.19
N LEU A 113 -6.56 1.32 5.48
CA LEU A 113 -6.35 2.63 6.09
C LEU A 113 -4.85 2.98 6.21
N PHE A 114 -4.04 2.12 6.84
CA PHE A 114 -2.62 2.46 7.04
C PHE A 114 -1.79 2.34 5.77
N THR A 115 -2.23 1.56 4.79
CA THR A 115 -1.64 1.50 3.44
C THR A 115 -2.10 2.66 2.56
N THR A 116 -2.96 3.54 3.08
CA THR A 116 -3.51 4.72 2.41
C THR A 116 -4.24 4.42 1.10
N ILE A 117 -4.72 3.19 0.91
CA ILE A 117 -5.53 2.81 -0.25
C ILE A 117 -6.96 3.32 -0.06
N GLY A 118 -7.58 2.98 1.07
CA GLY A 118 -8.88 3.53 1.46
C GLY A 118 -10.02 3.37 0.46
N TYR A 119 -10.32 2.14 0.00
CA TYR A 119 -11.39 1.86 -0.98
C TYR A 119 -12.77 2.43 -0.64
N GLY A 120 -13.06 2.75 0.62
CA GLY A 120 -14.33 3.35 1.01
C GLY A 120 -15.53 2.40 1.00
N ASN A 121 -15.32 1.10 0.78
CA ASN A 121 -16.35 0.06 0.95
C ASN A 121 -16.67 -0.25 2.43
N VAL A 122 -15.71 0.00 3.33
CA VAL A 122 -15.88 -0.08 4.79
C VAL A 122 -15.32 1.20 5.41
N PHE A 123 -16.15 1.94 6.14
CA PHE A 123 -15.77 3.22 6.75
C PHE A 123 -16.57 3.50 8.03
N PRO A 124 -15.98 4.21 9.01
CA PRO A 124 -16.62 4.42 10.31
C PRO A 124 -17.79 5.39 10.20
N SER A 125 -18.96 4.91 10.61
CA SER A 125 -20.20 5.67 10.64
C SER A 125 -20.33 6.50 11.93
N THR A 126 -19.70 6.07 13.03
CA THR A 126 -19.82 6.73 14.32
C THR A 126 -18.79 7.84 14.50
N ASN A 127 -19.15 8.89 15.25
CA ASN A 127 -18.22 9.96 15.61
C ASN A 127 -17.00 9.41 16.37
N THR A 128 -17.22 8.45 17.27
CA THR A 128 -16.16 7.79 18.03
C THR A 128 -15.22 7.02 17.11
N GLY A 129 -15.74 6.24 16.17
CA GLY A 129 -14.95 5.50 15.19
C GLY A 129 -14.10 6.43 14.33
N ARG A 130 -14.65 7.56 13.87
CA ARG A 130 -13.91 8.58 13.11
C ARG A 130 -12.74 9.17 13.90
N ILE A 131 -12.93 9.49 15.18
CA ILE A 131 -11.84 9.99 16.04
C ILE A 131 -10.75 8.92 16.22
N ILE A 132 -11.14 7.67 16.45
CA ILE A 132 -10.19 6.55 16.57
C ILE A 132 -9.40 6.36 15.28
N THR A 133 -10.04 6.46 14.11
CA THR A 133 -9.38 6.43 12.80
C THR A 133 -8.29 7.48 12.67
N ILE A 134 -8.55 8.73 13.10
CA ILE A 134 -7.55 9.80 13.07
C ILE A 134 -6.34 9.43 13.94
N CYS A 135 -6.57 9.08 15.20
CA CYS A 135 -5.50 8.71 16.14
C CYS A 135 -4.70 7.48 15.67
N TYR A 136 -5.41 6.46 15.15
CA TYR A 136 -4.82 5.25 14.62
C TYR A 136 -3.96 5.53 13.38
N GLY A 137 -4.48 6.32 12.43
CA GLY A 137 -3.79 6.67 11.19
C GLY A 137 -2.48 7.42 11.43
N LEU A 138 -2.46 8.35 12.39
CA LEU A 138 -1.25 9.11 12.75
C LEU A 138 -0.08 8.23 13.20
N ILE A 139 -0.35 7.05 13.74
CA ILE A 139 0.67 6.10 14.21
C ILE A 139 0.93 5.02 13.17
N ALA A 140 -0.12 4.44 12.60
CA ALA A 140 -0.01 3.28 11.71
C ALA A 140 0.57 3.64 10.34
N ILE A 141 0.21 4.79 9.76
CA ILE A 141 0.68 5.21 8.42
C ILE A 141 2.21 5.38 8.39
N PRO A 142 2.84 6.17 9.30
CA PRO A 142 4.30 6.29 9.31
C PRO A 142 5.02 4.95 9.50
N LEU A 143 4.50 4.09 10.38
CA LEU A 143 5.06 2.75 10.59
C LEU A 143 4.97 1.90 9.32
N CYS A 144 3.83 1.95 8.62
CA CYS A 144 3.66 1.26 7.34
C CYS A 144 4.65 1.77 6.29
N THR A 145 4.81 3.09 6.14
CA THR A 145 5.79 3.69 5.21
C THR A 145 7.21 3.19 5.50
N MET A 146 7.61 3.09 6.78
CA MET A 146 8.92 2.53 7.15
C MET A 146 9.06 1.04 6.75
N VAL A 147 8.00 0.24 6.94
CA VAL A 147 7.99 -1.18 6.54
C VAL A 147 8.08 -1.31 5.03
N ILE A 148 7.28 -0.57 4.26
CA ILE A 148 7.27 -0.57 2.79
C ILE A 148 8.65 -0.16 2.25
N ASN A 149 9.26 0.90 2.80
CA ASN A 149 10.59 1.35 2.41
C ASN A 149 11.69 0.32 2.68
N ARG A 150 11.57 -0.48 3.74
CA ARG A 150 12.52 -1.56 4.02
C ARG A 150 12.27 -2.76 3.10
N LEU A 151 11.01 -3.09 2.84
CA LEU A 151 10.61 -4.17 1.94
C LEU A 151 11.05 -3.90 0.50
N SER A 152 10.89 -2.68 0.00
CA SER A 152 11.33 -2.28 -1.35
C SER A 152 12.85 -2.44 -1.53
N LYS A 153 13.64 -2.11 -0.51
CA LYS A 153 15.11 -2.35 -0.50
C LYS A 153 15.45 -3.85 -0.49
N VAL A 154 14.69 -4.67 0.24
CA VAL A 154 14.88 -6.14 0.23
C VAL A 154 14.57 -6.71 -1.15
N ILE A 155 13.47 -6.29 -1.77
CA ILE A 155 13.10 -6.69 -3.13
C ILE A 155 14.21 -6.31 -4.12
N ALA A 156 14.72 -5.07 -4.06
CA ALA A 156 15.82 -4.63 -4.92
C ALA A 156 17.08 -5.50 -4.76
N ARG A 157 17.46 -5.86 -3.52
CA ARG A 157 18.61 -6.76 -3.29
C ARG A 157 18.39 -8.16 -3.84
N ILE A 158 17.19 -8.71 -3.69
CA ILE A 158 16.84 -10.03 -4.25
C ILE A 158 16.92 -9.99 -5.78
N LEU A 159 16.33 -8.98 -6.40
CA LEU A 159 16.40 -8.80 -7.86
C LEU A 159 17.85 -8.68 -8.33
N LYS A 160 18.70 -7.95 -7.60
CA LYS A 160 20.13 -7.84 -7.91
C LYS A 160 20.85 -9.16 -7.76
N ALA A 161 20.55 -9.92 -6.71
CA ALA A 161 21.11 -11.25 -6.49
C ALA A 161 20.77 -12.17 -7.67
N ILE A 162 19.49 -12.17 -8.11
CA ILE A 162 19.05 -12.94 -9.27
C ILE A 162 19.76 -12.49 -10.54
N TYR A 163 19.84 -11.19 -10.79
CA TYR A 163 20.56 -10.63 -11.95
C TYR A 163 22.03 -11.09 -11.98
N LEU A 164 22.73 -10.99 -10.83
CA LEU A 164 24.11 -11.45 -10.71
C LEU A 164 24.25 -12.96 -10.91
N MET A 165 23.28 -13.76 -10.45
CA MET A 165 23.29 -15.20 -10.68
C MET A 165 23.12 -15.57 -12.16
N THR A 166 22.34 -14.80 -12.91
CA THR A 166 22.05 -15.08 -14.32
C THR A 166 23.12 -14.54 -15.27
N LEU A 167 23.77 -13.42 -14.95
CA LEU A 167 24.69 -12.70 -15.84
C LEU A 167 26.16 -12.72 -15.42
N ASP A 168 26.51 -13.33 -14.28
CA ASP A 168 27.93 -13.49 -13.95
C ASP A 168 28.59 -14.47 -14.92
N SER A 169 29.42 -13.90 -15.81
CA SER A 169 30.14 -14.60 -16.85
C SER A 169 31.33 -15.43 -16.32
N SER A 170 31.51 -15.47 -15.00
CA SER A 170 32.57 -16.19 -14.29
C SER A 170 32.43 -17.72 -14.33
N GLY A 171 31.31 -18.24 -14.84
CA GLY A 171 31.12 -19.69 -15.08
C GLY A 171 30.96 -20.54 -13.82
N ILE A 172 30.91 -19.91 -12.63
CA ILE A 172 30.71 -20.58 -11.36
C ILE A 172 29.27 -20.29 -10.90
N PRO A 173 28.42 -21.31 -10.70
CA PRO A 173 27.08 -21.07 -10.17
C PRO A 173 27.18 -20.55 -8.74
N VAL A 174 26.92 -19.25 -8.55
CA VAL A 174 26.86 -18.63 -7.22
C VAL A 174 25.50 -18.93 -6.60
N GLY A 175 25.47 -19.43 -5.37
CA GLY A 175 24.22 -19.68 -4.63
C GLY A 175 23.52 -18.39 -4.20
N LEU A 176 22.20 -18.43 -3.97
CA LEU A 176 21.36 -17.22 -3.77
C LEU A 176 21.81 -16.42 -2.56
N ARG A 177 22.22 -17.14 -1.52
CA ARG A 177 22.75 -16.57 -0.29
C ARG A 177 24.01 -15.74 -0.54
N ASP A 178 24.95 -16.27 -1.32
CA ASP A 178 26.22 -15.60 -1.60
C ASP A 178 26.01 -14.40 -2.54
N ALA A 179 25.14 -14.56 -3.54
CA ALA A 179 24.75 -13.46 -4.42
C ALA A 179 24.03 -12.33 -3.65
N TYR A 180 23.13 -12.67 -2.72
CA TYR A 180 22.42 -11.70 -1.88
C TYR A 180 23.35 -10.93 -0.93
N HIS A 181 24.35 -11.59 -0.34
CA HIS A 181 25.33 -10.90 0.51
C HIS A 181 26.27 -9.99 -0.28
N ARG A 182 26.58 -10.33 -1.54
CA ARG A 182 27.35 -9.48 -2.46
C ARG A 182 26.50 -8.37 -3.09
N ALA A 183 25.18 -8.55 -3.13
CA ALA A 183 24.23 -7.60 -3.65
C ALA A 183 24.08 -6.38 -2.69
N GLY A 184 24.98 -5.41 -2.82
CA GLY A 184 24.82 -4.09 -2.20
C GLY A 184 23.53 -3.40 -2.69
N THR A 185 23.01 -2.45 -1.92
CA THR A 185 21.79 -1.68 -2.25
C THR A 185 21.96 -0.73 -3.43
N ASP A 186 23.19 -0.50 -3.85
CA ASP A 186 23.58 0.63 -4.72
C ASP A 186 23.52 0.27 -6.21
N PHE A 187 22.69 -0.72 -6.58
CA PHE A 187 22.55 -1.09 -7.99
C PHE A 187 21.38 -0.35 -8.59
N ASP A 188 21.69 0.49 -9.56
CA ASP A 188 20.72 1.29 -10.27
C ASP A 188 19.98 0.43 -11.28
N PHE A 189 18.91 -0.21 -10.81
CA PHE A 189 17.87 -0.64 -11.74
C PHE A 189 17.44 0.59 -12.52
N SER A 190 17.59 0.51 -13.85
CA SER A 190 17.02 1.52 -14.72
C SER A 190 15.52 1.64 -14.41
N LEU A 191 15.01 2.87 -14.49
CA LEU A 191 13.57 3.15 -14.33
C LEU A 191 12.73 2.17 -15.18
N LEU A 192 13.20 1.85 -16.38
CA LEU A 192 12.56 0.91 -17.30
C LEU A 192 12.42 -0.50 -16.70
N THR A 193 13.42 -1.00 -15.97
CA THR A 193 13.36 -2.32 -15.34
C THR A 193 12.35 -2.33 -14.20
N SER A 194 12.33 -1.28 -13.36
CA SER A 194 11.35 -1.17 -12.28
C SER A 194 9.91 -1.05 -12.80
N PHE A 195 9.72 -0.30 -13.90
CA PHE A 195 8.44 -0.18 -14.58
C PHE A 195 7.99 -1.52 -15.19
N GLY A 196 8.90 -2.22 -15.90
CA GLY A 196 8.63 -3.53 -16.47
C GLY A 196 8.22 -4.56 -15.43
N LEU A 197 8.89 -4.57 -14.26
CA LEU A 197 8.51 -5.43 -13.13
C LEU A 197 7.11 -5.10 -12.61
N LEU A 198 6.73 -3.83 -12.53
CA LEU A 198 5.40 -3.41 -12.11
C LEU A 198 4.32 -3.85 -13.11
N VAL A 199 4.58 -3.71 -14.41
CA VAL A 199 3.67 -4.18 -15.47
C VAL A 199 3.51 -5.70 -15.41
N ILE A 200 4.60 -6.46 -15.25
CA ILE A 200 4.55 -7.92 -15.10
C ILE A 200 3.78 -8.29 -13.83
N TYR A 201 4.01 -7.59 -12.71
CA TYR A 201 3.32 -7.83 -11.46
C TYR A 201 1.81 -7.56 -11.55
N ALA A 202 1.43 -6.45 -12.21
CA ALA A 202 0.04 -6.11 -12.48
C ALA A 202 -0.60 -7.14 -13.41
N ALA A 203 0.06 -7.56 -14.49
CA ALA A 203 -0.43 -8.61 -15.39
C ALA A 203 -0.61 -9.97 -14.68
N PHE A 204 0.28 -10.29 -13.73
CA PHE A 204 0.19 -11.51 -12.92
C PHE A 204 -1.07 -11.56 -12.05
N SER A 205 -1.69 -10.41 -11.73
CA SER A 205 -2.98 -10.38 -11.01
C SER A 205 -4.08 -11.15 -11.74
N GLY A 206 -4.12 -11.11 -13.09
CA GLY A 206 -5.11 -11.86 -13.86
C GLY A 206 -5.01 -13.37 -13.62
N VAL A 207 -3.79 -13.88 -13.45
CA VAL A 207 -3.57 -15.29 -13.07
C VAL A 207 -3.99 -15.52 -11.62
N VAL A 208 -3.60 -14.65 -10.70
CA VAL A 208 -3.92 -14.81 -9.26
C VAL A 208 -5.43 -14.80 -9.02
N TYR A 209 -6.15 -13.81 -9.55
CA TYR A 209 -7.57 -13.62 -9.29
C TYR A 209 -8.47 -14.52 -10.14
N CYS A 210 -8.18 -14.69 -11.44
CA CYS A 210 -9.03 -15.52 -12.30
C CYS A 210 -8.71 -17.02 -12.25
N TRP A 211 -7.46 -17.42 -11.96
CA TRP A 211 -7.07 -18.84 -11.91
C TRP A 211 -6.76 -19.33 -10.50
N GLY A 212 -6.07 -18.53 -9.67
CA GLY A 212 -5.71 -18.93 -8.30
C GLY A 212 -6.86 -18.83 -7.30
N ILE A 213 -7.83 -17.98 -7.60
CA ILE A 213 -8.93 -17.57 -6.72
C ILE A 213 -10.32 -17.82 -7.38
N GLY A 214 -10.35 -18.24 -8.65
CA GLY A 214 -11.54 -18.23 -9.51
C GLY A 214 -12.49 -19.44 -9.40
N GLU A 215 -13.63 -19.19 -8.77
CA GLU A 215 -15.04 -19.58 -9.07
C GLU A 215 -15.94 -19.03 -7.95
N THR A 216 -15.38 -18.76 -6.76
CA THR A 216 -16.09 -18.23 -5.59
C THR A 216 -16.01 -16.70 -5.45
N ALA A 217 -15.28 -16.02 -6.33
CA ALA A 217 -14.68 -14.70 -6.11
C ALA A 217 -15.06 -13.64 -7.15
N ALA A 218 -16.36 -13.45 -7.41
CA ALA A 218 -16.89 -12.51 -8.40
C ALA A 218 -16.51 -12.87 -9.86
N ASP A 219 -17.42 -12.56 -10.80
CA ASP A 219 -17.24 -12.81 -12.24
C ASP A 219 -16.24 -11.83 -12.87
N TRP A 220 -15.01 -11.77 -12.34
CA TRP A 220 -13.97 -10.86 -12.79
C TRP A 220 -13.32 -11.36 -14.08
N THR A 221 -13.28 -10.49 -15.08
CA THR A 221 -12.43 -10.70 -16.24
C THR A 221 -10.96 -10.48 -15.87
N PRO A 222 -9.99 -11.05 -16.62
CA PRO A 222 -8.57 -10.77 -16.38
C PRO A 222 -8.22 -9.28 -16.43
N SER A 223 -8.94 -8.50 -17.24
CA SER A 223 -8.81 -7.04 -17.29
C SER A 223 -9.24 -6.38 -15.97
N ASP A 224 -10.32 -6.84 -15.35
CA ASP A 224 -10.79 -6.31 -14.07
C ASP A 224 -9.77 -6.59 -12.96
N ALA A 225 -9.15 -7.78 -12.98
CA ALA A 225 -8.09 -8.12 -12.04
C ALA A 225 -6.85 -7.21 -12.18
N VAL A 226 -6.42 -6.93 -13.41
CA VAL A 226 -5.30 -6.01 -13.69
C VAL A 226 -5.64 -4.59 -13.28
N TYR A 227 -6.86 -4.14 -13.58
CA TYR A 227 -7.35 -2.83 -13.18
C TYR A 227 -7.40 -2.70 -11.65
N PHE A 228 -7.96 -3.70 -10.96
CA PHE A 228 -7.97 -3.79 -9.49
C PHE A 228 -6.56 -3.73 -8.91
N SER A 229 -5.63 -4.53 -9.46
CA SER A 229 -4.24 -4.52 -9.02
C SER A 229 -3.63 -3.12 -9.16
N PHE A 230 -3.79 -2.48 -10.32
CA PHE A 230 -3.27 -1.15 -10.59
C PHE A 230 -3.79 -0.11 -9.59
N ILE A 231 -5.11 0.03 -9.43
CA ILE A 231 -5.69 1.04 -8.51
C ILE A 231 -5.30 0.78 -7.05
N SER A 232 -4.98 -0.47 -6.70
CA SER A 232 -4.59 -0.88 -5.35
C SER A 232 -3.13 -0.60 -5.04
N ILE A 233 -2.20 -1.04 -5.91
CA ILE A 233 -0.75 -0.90 -5.68
C ILE A 233 -0.26 0.54 -5.87
N THR A 234 -1.03 1.36 -6.61
CA THR A 234 -0.80 2.80 -6.73
C THR A 234 -1.46 3.61 -5.61
N SER A 235 -2.20 2.96 -4.70
CA SER A 235 -2.97 3.58 -3.62
C SER A 235 -4.04 4.60 -4.09
N ILE A 236 -4.56 4.45 -5.32
CA ILE A 236 -5.70 5.25 -5.78
C ILE A 236 -6.98 4.83 -5.04
N GLY A 237 -7.21 3.51 -4.92
CA GLY A 237 -8.27 2.94 -4.09
C GLY A 237 -9.68 3.41 -4.43
N LEU A 238 -10.10 3.32 -5.69
CA LEU A 238 -11.44 3.75 -6.11
C LEU A 238 -12.58 2.96 -5.43
N GLY A 239 -12.35 1.68 -5.15
CA GLY A 239 -13.30 0.81 -4.43
C GLY A 239 -14.53 0.40 -5.24
N ASP A 240 -14.55 0.69 -6.53
CA ASP A 240 -15.54 0.27 -7.52
C ASP A 240 -15.52 -1.25 -7.73
N ILE A 241 -14.33 -1.84 -7.74
CA ILE A 241 -14.14 -3.29 -7.69
C ILE A 241 -13.26 -3.68 -6.50
N VAL A 242 -13.74 -4.62 -5.70
CA VAL A 242 -13.03 -5.18 -4.55
C VAL A 242 -13.41 -6.65 -4.39
N PRO A 243 -12.49 -7.52 -3.96
CA PRO A 243 -12.80 -8.92 -3.71
C PRO A 243 -13.89 -9.00 -2.65
N THR A 244 -15.04 -9.58 -3.00
CA THR A 244 -16.30 -9.44 -2.23
C THR A 244 -16.72 -10.71 -1.50
N SER A 245 -15.92 -11.77 -1.53
CA SER A 245 -16.23 -13.07 -0.93
C SER A 245 -15.00 -13.70 -0.25
N ASP A 246 -15.26 -14.50 0.78
CA ASP A 246 -14.32 -15.25 1.64
C ASP A 246 -13.17 -14.49 2.32
N VAL A 247 -13.05 -14.72 3.62
CA VAL A 247 -11.95 -14.22 4.47
C VAL A 247 -10.58 -14.54 3.88
N PHE A 248 -10.44 -15.74 3.30
CA PHE A 248 -9.21 -16.21 2.69
C PHE A 248 -8.78 -15.34 1.50
N LEU A 249 -9.73 -14.94 0.67
CA LEU A 249 -9.47 -14.11 -0.51
C LEU A 249 -9.09 -12.69 -0.10
N ASN A 250 -9.74 -12.14 0.92
CA ASN A 250 -9.35 -10.85 1.47
C ASN A 250 -7.92 -10.88 2.00
N ILE A 251 -7.53 -11.88 2.78
CA ILE A 251 -6.15 -11.98 3.32
C ILE A 251 -5.13 -12.20 2.21
N GLY A 252 -5.40 -13.09 1.25
CA GLY A 252 -4.52 -13.34 0.11
C GLY A 252 -4.31 -12.08 -0.74
N SER A 253 -5.39 -11.35 -1.02
CA SER A 253 -5.36 -10.08 -1.74
C SER A 253 -4.56 -9.02 -0.99
N LEU A 254 -4.69 -8.95 0.34
CA LEU A 254 -3.91 -8.01 1.16
C LEU A 254 -2.41 -8.32 1.12
N PHE A 255 -2.02 -9.59 1.15
CA PHE A 255 -0.62 -9.97 1.00
C PHE A 255 -0.07 -9.61 -0.39
N TYR A 256 -0.84 -9.88 -1.44
CA TYR A 256 -0.52 -9.43 -2.80
C TYR A 256 -0.32 -7.90 -2.81
N ILE A 257 -1.29 -7.13 -2.36
CA ILE A 257 -1.21 -5.66 -2.33
C ILE A 257 0.03 -5.15 -1.58
N LEU A 258 0.42 -5.75 -0.44
CA LEU A 258 1.61 -5.34 0.31
C LEU A 258 2.91 -5.50 -0.50
N VAL A 259 3.04 -6.59 -1.27
CA VAL A 259 4.19 -6.79 -2.17
C VAL A 259 4.14 -5.76 -3.31
N GLY A 260 2.96 -5.54 -3.88
CA GLY A 260 2.74 -4.55 -4.93
C GLY A 260 3.08 -3.11 -4.49
N LEU A 261 2.70 -2.72 -3.27
CA LEU A 261 3.05 -1.42 -2.68
C LEU A 261 4.57 -1.25 -2.52
N ALA A 262 5.28 -2.31 -2.15
CA ALA A 262 6.75 -2.27 -2.07
C ALA A 262 7.41 -2.15 -3.45
N LEU A 263 6.86 -2.79 -4.49
CA LEU A 263 7.29 -2.61 -5.87
C LEU A 263 6.98 -1.19 -6.39
N MET A 264 5.80 -0.66 -6.10
CA MET A 264 5.44 0.71 -6.46
C MET A 264 6.36 1.73 -5.77
N ASN A 265 6.67 1.51 -4.48
CA ASN A 265 7.63 2.35 -3.75
C ASN A 265 9.04 2.29 -4.35
N LEU A 266 9.47 1.11 -4.84
CA LEU A 266 10.73 0.98 -5.56
C LEU A 266 10.72 1.81 -6.85
N PHE A 267 9.65 1.72 -7.65
CA PHE A 267 9.49 2.53 -8.87
C PHE A 267 9.49 4.03 -8.57
N PHE A 268 8.69 4.47 -7.58
CA PHE A 268 8.63 5.89 -7.19
C PHE A 268 9.97 6.42 -6.72
N SER A 269 10.72 5.65 -5.92
CA SER A 269 12.04 6.08 -5.44
C SER A 269 13.00 6.33 -6.62
N ARG A 270 12.95 5.49 -7.66
CA ARG A 270 13.78 5.67 -8.87
C ARG A 270 13.28 6.80 -9.76
N LEU A 271 11.98 7.03 -9.83
CA LEU A 271 11.41 8.16 -10.55
C LEU A 271 11.86 9.49 -9.92
N ILE A 272 11.84 9.58 -8.58
CA ILE A 272 12.29 10.76 -7.84
C ILE A 272 13.78 11.00 -8.12
N GLU A 273 14.62 9.99 -7.95
CA GLU A 273 16.07 10.07 -8.19
C GLU A 273 16.41 10.52 -9.62
N LEU A 274 15.74 9.97 -10.64
CA LEU A 274 15.92 10.39 -12.03
C LEU A 274 15.49 11.85 -12.25
N THR A 275 14.37 12.25 -11.65
CA THR A 275 13.84 13.62 -11.79
C THR A 275 14.80 14.63 -11.17
N GLU A 276 15.36 14.33 -10.00
CA GLU A 276 16.39 15.15 -9.35
C GLU A 276 17.65 15.27 -10.23
N GLN A 277 18.16 14.16 -10.76
CA GLN A 277 19.31 14.18 -11.67
C GLN A 277 19.07 15.00 -12.95
N LEU A 278 17.86 14.93 -13.52
CA LEU A 278 17.50 15.74 -14.69
C LEU A 278 17.40 17.21 -14.33
N LEU A 279 16.83 17.55 -13.17
CA LEU A 279 16.73 18.93 -12.70
C LEU A 279 18.12 19.54 -12.44
N GLU A 280 19.05 18.77 -11.89
CA GLU A 280 20.45 19.17 -11.71
C GLU A 280 21.15 19.42 -13.06
N ARG A 281 20.90 18.58 -14.07
CA ARG A 281 21.45 18.80 -15.43
C ARG A 281 20.87 20.04 -16.11
N LEU A 282 19.59 20.33 -15.91
CA LEU A 282 18.92 21.51 -16.47
C LEU A 282 19.31 22.80 -15.74
N SER A 283 19.52 22.75 -14.43
CA SER A 283 20.02 23.89 -13.66
C SER A 283 21.51 24.15 -13.92
N GLY A 284 22.32 23.09 -14.08
CA GLY A 284 23.74 23.17 -14.43
C GLY A 284 24.04 23.64 -15.85
N SER A 285 23.07 23.65 -16.77
CA SER A 285 23.24 24.17 -18.14
C SER A 285 22.95 25.67 -18.28
N SER A 286 22.67 26.36 -17.17
CA SER A 286 22.30 27.79 -17.14
C SER A 286 23.43 28.76 -16.75
N SER A 287 24.71 28.34 -16.81
CA SER A 287 25.85 29.23 -16.57
C SER A 287 26.85 29.24 -17.74
N PRO A 288 26.78 30.19 -18.68
CA PRO A 288 27.94 30.58 -19.46
C PRO A 288 28.63 31.72 -18.73
N ASP A 289 29.58 31.42 -17.83
CA ASP A 289 30.52 32.45 -17.37
C ASP A 289 31.95 32.07 -17.73
N THR A 290 32.42 32.79 -18.74
CA THR A 290 33.81 32.90 -19.15
C THR A 290 34.49 33.91 -18.22
N THR A 291 35.73 33.61 -17.81
CA THR A 291 36.77 34.56 -17.31
C THR A 291 36.74 35.01 -15.84
N GLN A 292 37.42 34.25 -14.98
CA GLN A 292 38.59 34.68 -14.18
C GLN A 292 39.45 33.42 -14.00
N GLY A 293 40.72 33.32 -14.42
CA GLY A 293 41.77 34.34 -14.36
C GLY A 293 42.59 34.14 -13.07
N ASN A 294 43.51 33.17 -13.08
CA ASN A 294 44.64 32.99 -12.16
C ASN A 294 44.39 32.97 -10.63
N GLN A 295 44.37 31.77 -10.05
CA GLN A 295 45.20 31.45 -8.88
C GLN A 295 45.81 30.05 -9.03
N LEU A 296 47.02 30.03 -9.61
CA LEU A 296 48.20 29.25 -9.19
C LEU A 296 47.87 27.95 -8.44
N GLN A 297 47.88 26.80 -9.10
CA GLN A 297 49.10 26.02 -9.29
C GLN A 297 49.85 25.80 -7.96
N GLY A 298 49.37 24.83 -7.18
CA GLY A 298 50.08 24.40 -5.97
C GLY A 298 49.29 23.48 -5.06
N ARG A 299 48.90 22.28 -5.51
CA ARG A 299 48.63 21.17 -4.54
C ARG A 299 48.51 19.72 -5.02
N TYR A 300 48.83 19.39 -6.27
CA TYR A 300 48.82 17.99 -6.71
C TYR A 300 50.03 17.66 -7.60
N ALA A 301 51.22 17.78 -7.04
CA ALA A 301 52.40 17.09 -7.57
C ALA A 301 53.27 16.67 -6.37
N LEU A 302 53.03 15.44 -5.87
CA LEU A 302 53.87 14.57 -5.02
C LEU A 302 52.92 13.55 -4.34
N GLY A 303 52.95 12.25 -4.59
CA GLY A 303 53.81 11.46 -5.46
C GLY A 303 53.08 10.19 -5.92
N ALA A 304 53.02 10.02 -7.24
CA ALA A 304 52.85 8.72 -7.84
C ALA A 304 54.21 8.02 -7.77
N CYS A 305 54.30 6.94 -7.00
CA CYS A 305 55.46 6.05 -6.99
C CYS A 305 55.40 5.22 -8.28
N GLY A 306 56.01 5.73 -9.35
CA GLY A 306 56.13 5.05 -10.64
C GLY A 306 57.30 4.07 -10.64
N ARG A 307 57.03 2.80 -11.02
CA ARG A 307 58.07 1.83 -11.41
C ARG A 307 58.69 2.26 -12.74
N ASN A 308 60.01 2.30 -12.82
CA ASN A 308 60.74 2.47 -14.09
C ASN A 308 61.46 1.18 -14.51
N VAL A 309 61.61 1.01 -15.83
CA VAL A 309 61.95 -0.20 -16.61
C VAL A 309 63.43 -0.65 -16.48
N SER A 310 64.07 -0.41 -15.35
CA SER A 310 65.42 -0.90 -15.09
C SER A 310 65.54 -1.21 -13.60
N GLY A 311 65.52 -2.49 -13.27
CA GLY A 311 65.43 -2.99 -11.91
C GLY A 311 66.58 -2.50 -11.02
N ASN A 312 66.24 -1.66 -10.03
CA ASN A 312 66.85 -1.61 -8.70
C ASN A 312 65.95 -0.80 -7.74
N LEU A 313 65.84 -1.26 -6.49
CA LEU A 313 65.02 -0.67 -5.42
C LEU A 313 65.75 0.51 -4.74
N GLN A 314 65.04 1.63 -4.49
CA GLN A 314 65.48 2.66 -3.54
C GLN A 314 64.66 2.57 -2.23
N PRO A 315 65.32 2.62 -1.05
CA PRO A 315 64.65 2.63 0.24
C PRO A 315 64.42 4.06 0.77
N ASN A 316 63.45 4.18 1.68
CA ASN A 316 63.11 5.34 2.55
C ASN A 316 62.03 6.32 2.05
N CYS A 317 60.79 6.10 2.52
CA CYS A 317 59.82 7.16 2.78
C CYS A 317 59.41 7.10 4.25
N THR A 318 59.74 8.15 5.01
CA THR A 318 59.36 8.37 6.41
C THR A 318 57.94 8.96 6.51
N THR A 319 57.21 8.51 7.53
CA THR A 319 55.83 8.93 7.88
C THR A 319 55.82 10.28 8.62
N ALA A 320 54.80 11.11 8.35
CA ALA A 320 54.53 12.34 9.11
C ALA A 320 53.43 12.10 10.15
N ASN A 321 53.75 12.32 11.42
CA ASN A 321 52.81 12.36 12.55
C ASN A 321 52.07 13.71 12.57
N TYR A 322 50.77 13.69 12.90
CA TYR A 322 50.02 14.88 13.30
C TYR A 322 49.59 14.74 14.77
N HIS A 323 49.92 15.75 15.56
CA HIS A 323 49.29 16.07 16.85
C HIS A 323 48.00 16.85 16.62
#